data_AF-A0A955U8P6-F1
#
_entry.id   AF-A0A955U8P6-F1
#
_cell.length_a   1.000
_cell.length_b   1.000
_cell.length_c   1.000
_cell.angle_alpha   90.00
_cell.angle_beta   90.00
_cell.angle_gamma   90.00
#
_symmetry.space_group_name_H-M   'P 1'
#
loop_
_entity.id
_entity.type
_entity.pdbx_description
1 polymer ?
#
loop_
_entity_poly.entity_id
_entity_poly.type
_entity_poly.pdbx_seq_one_letter_code
_entity_poly.pdbx_strand_id
1 'polypeptide(L)'
;MNTPTLPIPQQNRLRAHFAFTGMPFRKNVKARNMFDSQSQRELRHGLHLWLEVRGLALVTGPSGVGKSICLRRLVGELPTDRFTVHRFGQIPTTPAGFLRALGRHLGLRPRLHMADQFEDIREALAHHEADHGTHPVLI
;
A
#
# COMPACT_ATOMS: atom_id res chain seq x y z
N MET A 1 -10.67 -15.36 4.77
CA MET A 1 -11.40 -15.85 3.59
C MET A 1 -10.44 -16.54 2.64
N ASN A 2 -10.52 -17.87 2.61
CA ASN A 2 -9.81 -18.69 1.63
C ASN A 2 -10.46 -18.46 0.27
N THR A 3 -9.66 -18.38 -0.80
CA THR A 3 -10.21 -18.34 -2.17
C THR A 3 -11.14 -19.54 -2.32
N PRO A 4 -12.42 -19.36 -2.72
CA PRO A 4 -13.31 -20.49 -2.90
C PRO A 4 -12.70 -21.42 -3.97
N THR A 5 -12.21 -22.57 -3.52
CA THR A 5 -11.61 -23.58 -4.38
C THR A 5 -12.73 -24.32 -5.07
N LEU A 6 -13.13 -23.80 -6.23
CA LEU A 6 -13.99 -24.54 -7.16
C LEU A 6 -13.33 -25.90 -7.48
N PRO A 7 -14.09 -27.01 -7.55
CA PRO A 7 -13.56 -28.29 -8.04
C PRO A 7 -12.90 -28.15 -9.41
N ILE A 8 -11.79 -28.87 -9.64
CA ILE A 8 -11.02 -28.82 -10.91
C ILE A 8 -11.92 -28.98 -12.16
N PRO A 9 -12.90 -29.91 -12.18
CA PRO A 9 -13.79 -30.05 -13.35
C PRO A 9 -14.58 -28.77 -13.66
N GLN A 10 -15.04 -28.06 -12.63
CA GLN A 10 -15.78 -26.80 -12.80
C GLN A 10 -14.86 -25.67 -13.27
N GLN A 11 -13.62 -25.62 -12.78
CA GLN A 11 -12.61 -24.67 -13.26
C GLN A 11 -12.35 -24.86 -14.75
N ASN A 12 -12.18 -26.12 -15.21
CA ASN A 12 -11.96 -26.42 -16.62
C ASN A 12 -13.16 -26.02 -17.49
N ARG A 13 -14.39 -26.28 -17.02
CA ARG A 13 -15.62 -25.88 -17.71
C ARG A 13 -15.71 -24.36 -17.87
N LEU A 14 -15.43 -23.60 -16.80
CA LEU A 14 -15.45 -22.13 -16.84
C LEU A 14 -14.37 -21.56 -17.77
N ARG A 15 -13.16 -22.11 -17.72
CA ARG A 15 -12.06 -21.70 -18.61
C ARG A 15 -12.40 -21.95 -20.07
N ALA A 16 -12.96 -23.12 -20.39
CA ALA A 16 -13.36 -23.45 -21.75
C ALA A 16 -14.52 -22.56 -22.25
N HIS A 17 -15.54 -22.35 -21.42
CA HIS A 17 -16.73 -21.59 -21.80
C HIS A 17 -16.44 -20.10 -22.05
N PHE A 18 -15.63 -19.46 -21.20
CA PHE A 18 -15.30 -18.03 -21.31
C PHE A 18 -13.93 -17.76 -21.95
N ALA A 19 -13.27 -18.81 -22.47
CA ALA A 19 -11.92 -18.74 -23.03
C ALA A 19 -10.86 -18.09 -22.11
N PHE A 20 -10.97 -18.31 -20.78
CA PHE A 20 -10.04 -17.69 -19.83
C PHE A 20 -8.65 -18.34 -19.86
N THR A 21 -7.61 -17.49 -19.96
CA THR A 21 -6.20 -17.92 -19.87
C THR A 21 -5.82 -18.40 -18.47
N GLY A 22 -6.55 -17.97 -17.43
CA GLY A 22 -6.41 -18.43 -16.06
C GLY A 22 -7.69 -18.19 -15.27
N MET A 23 -7.80 -18.79 -14.08
CA MET A 23 -9.01 -18.60 -13.28
C MET A 23 -9.17 -17.14 -12.81
N PRO A 24 -10.34 -16.51 -13.01
CA PRO A 24 -10.61 -15.16 -12.51
C PRO A 24 -10.74 -15.13 -10.98
N PHE A 25 -10.81 -13.93 -10.41
CA PHE A 25 -11.06 -13.67 -8.97
C PHE A 25 -10.07 -14.31 -7.99
N ARG A 26 -8.87 -14.65 -8.45
CA ARG A 26 -7.78 -15.07 -7.55
C ARG A 26 -7.38 -13.94 -6.62
N LYS A 27 -7.01 -14.28 -5.38
CA LYS A 27 -6.54 -13.28 -4.40
C LYS A 27 -5.24 -12.58 -4.84
N ASN A 28 -4.39 -13.30 -5.58
CA ASN A 28 -3.06 -12.85 -5.98
C ASN A 28 -3.00 -12.41 -7.45
N VAL A 29 -4.03 -11.71 -7.94
CA VAL A 29 -3.99 -11.11 -9.28
C VAL A 29 -2.99 -9.93 -9.26
N LYS A 30 -2.10 -9.89 -10.27
CA LYS A 30 -1.18 -8.76 -10.45
C LYS A 30 -1.98 -7.46 -10.56
N ALA A 31 -1.52 -6.40 -9.91
CA ALA A 31 -2.27 -5.14 -9.79
C ALA A 31 -2.70 -4.58 -11.17
N ARG A 32 -1.84 -4.72 -12.18
CA ARG A 32 -2.09 -4.37 -13.59
C ARG A 32 -3.20 -5.17 -14.30
N ASN A 33 -3.51 -6.37 -13.83
CA ASN A 33 -4.53 -7.26 -14.43
C ASN A 33 -5.90 -7.14 -13.71
N MET A 34 -6.00 -6.28 -12.70
CA MET A 34 -7.25 -6.07 -11.98
C MET A 34 -8.18 -5.19 -12.82
N PHE A 35 -9.50 -5.32 -12.62
CA PHE A 35 -10.50 -4.49 -13.30
C PHE A 35 -10.32 -3.00 -12.98
N ASP A 36 -10.22 -2.14 -13.99
CA ASP A 36 -10.00 -0.70 -13.82
C ASP A 36 -11.33 0.07 -13.95
N SER A 37 -12.01 0.27 -12.83
CA SER A 37 -13.26 1.05 -12.81
C SER A 37 -12.97 2.55 -12.83
N GLN A 38 -13.96 3.33 -13.25
CA GLN A 38 -13.89 4.80 -13.20
C GLN A 38 -13.56 5.31 -11.78
N SER A 39 -14.27 4.81 -10.77
CA SER A 39 -14.02 5.17 -9.37
C SER A 39 -12.60 4.86 -8.89
N GLN A 40 -11.98 3.78 -9.39
CA GLN A 40 -10.60 3.45 -9.06
C GLN A 40 -9.61 4.40 -9.75
N ARG A 41 -9.89 4.82 -10.99
CA ARG A 41 -9.09 5.82 -11.69
C ARG A 41 -9.13 7.17 -10.98
N GLU A 42 -10.31 7.62 -10.58
CA GLU A 42 -10.49 8.87 -9.82
C GLU A 42 -9.72 8.84 -8.50
N LEU A 43 -9.86 7.76 -7.71
CA LEU A 43 -9.10 7.59 -6.47
C LEU A 43 -7.58 7.58 -6.71
N ARG A 44 -7.12 6.88 -7.75
CA ARG A 44 -5.69 6.85 -8.11
C ARG A 44 -5.18 8.23 -8.50
N HIS A 45 -5.94 8.98 -9.27
CA HIS A 45 -5.57 10.34 -9.67
C HIS A 45 -5.45 11.26 -8.45
N GLY A 46 -6.42 11.19 -7.52
CA GLY A 46 -6.35 11.93 -6.26
C GLY A 46 -5.14 11.52 -5.40
N LEU A 47 -4.80 10.23 -5.35
CA LEU A 47 -3.61 9.77 -4.62
C LEU A 47 -2.29 10.26 -5.26
N HIS A 48 -2.21 10.32 -6.59
CA HIS A 48 -1.06 10.91 -7.28
C HIS A 48 -0.92 12.40 -6.96
N LEU A 49 -2.03 13.16 -6.93
CA LEU A 49 -2.01 14.54 -6.47
C LEU A 49 -1.48 14.67 -5.03
N TRP A 50 -1.89 13.79 -4.12
CA TRP A 50 -1.40 13.80 -2.74
C TRP A 50 0.11 13.50 -2.61
N LEU A 51 0.66 12.69 -3.51
CA LEU A 51 2.10 12.44 -3.60
C LEU A 51 2.85 13.67 -4.11
N GLU A 52 2.28 14.41 -5.08
CA GLU A 52 2.87 15.64 -5.61
C GLU A 52 2.92 16.75 -4.55
N VAL A 53 1.83 16.93 -3.78
CA VAL A 53 1.77 17.93 -2.71
C VAL A 53 2.50 17.49 -1.43
N ARG A 54 3.02 16.24 -1.38
CA ARG A 54 3.73 15.66 -0.23
C ARG A 54 2.94 15.78 1.08
N GLY A 55 1.64 15.53 1.00
CA GLY A 55 0.68 15.73 2.09
C GLY A 55 0.16 14.45 2.74
N LEU A 56 -0.86 14.61 3.58
CA LEU A 56 -1.56 13.50 4.25
C LEU A 56 -2.89 13.22 3.55
N ALA A 57 -3.11 11.96 3.16
CA ALA A 57 -4.34 11.51 2.53
C ALA A 57 -5.07 10.48 3.39
N LEU A 58 -6.41 10.55 3.45
CA LEU A 58 -7.27 9.55 4.09
C LEU A 58 -8.17 8.89 3.05
N VAL A 59 -8.00 7.59 2.84
CA VAL A 59 -8.87 6.80 1.96
C VAL A 59 -9.89 6.03 2.80
N THR A 60 -11.15 6.44 2.71
CA THR A 60 -12.28 5.83 3.44
C THR A 60 -13.30 5.19 2.50
N GLY A 61 -14.17 4.34 3.04
CA GLY A 61 -15.26 3.68 2.32
C GLY A 61 -15.58 2.28 2.86
N PRO A 62 -16.67 1.65 2.41
CA PRO A 62 -17.09 0.32 2.86
C PRO A 62 -16.04 -0.79 2.61
N SER A 63 -16.15 -1.92 3.31
CA SER A 63 -15.32 -3.09 3.03
C SER A 63 -15.56 -3.61 1.60
N GLY A 64 -14.51 -4.07 0.92
CA GLY A 64 -14.62 -4.65 -0.43
C GLY A 64 -14.67 -3.66 -1.60
N VAL A 65 -14.78 -2.34 -1.38
CA VAL A 65 -14.85 -1.35 -2.49
C VAL A 65 -13.54 -1.12 -3.25
N GLY A 66 -12.45 -1.79 -2.84
CA GLY A 66 -11.18 -1.73 -3.57
C GLY A 66 -10.12 -0.76 -3.01
N LYS A 67 -10.31 -0.15 -1.83
CA LYS A 67 -9.32 0.76 -1.19
C LYS A 67 -7.89 0.18 -1.17
N SER A 68 -7.73 -1.00 -0.56
CA SER A 68 -6.43 -1.67 -0.47
C SER A 68 -5.89 -2.14 -1.81
N ILE A 69 -6.77 -2.36 -2.79
CA ILE A 69 -6.41 -2.73 -4.16
C ILE A 69 -5.84 -1.51 -4.89
N CYS A 70 -6.49 -0.34 -4.79
CA CYS A 70 -5.98 0.91 -5.35
C CYS A 70 -4.63 1.29 -4.75
N LEU A 71 -4.47 1.21 -3.42
CA LEU A 71 -3.17 1.45 -2.78
C LEU A 71 -2.10 0.46 -3.23
N ARG A 72 -2.46 -0.81 -3.47
CA ARG A 72 -1.51 -1.79 -4.03
C ARG A 72 -1.11 -1.45 -5.47
N ARG A 73 -2.04 -0.96 -6.30
CA ARG A 73 -1.73 -0.49 -7.65
C ARG A 73 -0.82 0.73 -7.62
N LEU A 74 -1.15 1.73 -6.80
CA LEU A 74 -0.35 2.94 -6.63
C LEU A 74 1.10 2.58 -6.31
N VAL A 75 1.33 1.76 -5.28
CA VAL A 75 2.69 1.32 -4.91
C VAL A 75 3.42 0.61 -6.06
N GLY A 76 2.71 -0.16 -6.88
CA GLY A 76 3.29 -0.81 -8.06
C GLY A 76 3.55 0.12 -9.24
N GLU A 77 2.99 1.34 -9.22
CA GLU A 77 3.18 2.39 -10.24
C GLU A 77 4.28 3.38 -9.84
N LEU A 78 4.68 3.44 -8.56
CA LEU A 78 5.68 4.39 -8.09
C LEU A 78 7.09 4.02 -8.56
N PRO A 79 7.79 4.96 -9.23
CA PRO A 79 9.19 4.76 -9.61
C PRO A 79 10.09 4.63 -8.37
N THR A 80 10.86 3.55 -8.28
CA THR A 80 11.71 3.23 -7.12
C THR A 80 12.94 4.14 -7.01
N ASP A 81 13.31 4.82 -8.09
CA ASP A 81 14.34 5.84 -8.16
C ASP A 81 13.88 7.19 -7.57
N ARG A 82 12.57 7.38 -7.40
CA ARG A 82 11.98 8.61 -6.84
C ARG A 82 11.31 8.41 -5.51
N PHE A 83 10.83 7.22 -5.19
CA PHE A 83 10.04 6.97 -3.99
C PHE A 83 10.51 5.74 -3.23
N THR A 84 10.60 5.87 -1.91
CA THR A 84 10.77 4.75 -0.98
C THR A 84 9.45 4.53 -0.23
N VAL A 85 8.80 3.37 -0.43
CA VAL A 85 7.49 3.07 0.17
C VAL A 85 7.65 2.26 1.45
N HIS A 86 7.19 2.82 2.56
CA HIS A 86 7.11 2.18 3.87
C HIS A 86 5.67 1.74 4.15
N ARG A 87 5.42 0.43 4.00
CA ARG A 87 4.06 -0.14 4.11
C ARG A 87 3.81 -0.78 5.47
N PHE A 88 2.75 -0.34 6.14
CA PHE A 88 2.32 -0.88 7.43
C PHE A 88 1.09 -1.78 7.25
N GLY A 89 1.23 -3.07 7.58
CA GLY A 89 0.11 -4.01 7.51
C GLY A 89 -0.88 -3.85 8.67
N GLN A 90 -0.35 -3.54 9.86
CA GLN A 90 -1.12 -3.32 11.07
C GLN A 90 -0.35 -2.32 11.94
N ILE A 91 -0.98 -1.20 12.24
CA ILE A 91 -0.40 -0.13 13.05
C ILE A 91 -0.96 -0.24 14.48
N PRO A 92 -0.11 -0.11 15.53
CA PRO A 92 -0.60 -0.02 16.90
C PRO A 92 -1.53 1.19 17.09
N THR A 93 -2.60 1.03 17.87
CA THR A 93 -3.60 2.09 18.07
C THR A 93 -3.13 3.21 18.99
N THR A 94 -2.00 3.05 19.68
CA THR A 94 -1.45 4.06 20.58
C THR A 94 -0.38 4.90 19.87
N PRO A 95 -0.29 6.22 20.14
CA PRO A 95 0.75 7.07 19.56
C PRO A 95 2.17 6.55 19.82
N ALA A 96 2.45 6.13 21.05
CA ALA A 96 3.75 5.54 21.41
C ALA A 96 4.01 4.21 20.67
N GLY A 97 2.98 3.38 20.49
CA GLY A 97 3.11 2.14 19.73
C GLY A 97 3.39 2.41 18.25
N PHE A 98 2.71 3.39 17.66
CA PHE A 98 2.93 3.82 16.29
C PHE A 98 4.35 4.36 16.08
N LEU A 99 4.79 5.30 16.92
CA LEU A 99 6.15 5.88 16.82
C LEU A 99 7.22 4.80 17.00
N ARG A 100 7.03 3.85 17.91
CA ARG A 100 7.94 2.70 18.04
C ARG A 100 7.95 1.81 16.81
N ALA A 101 6.79 1.53 16.22
CA ALA A 101 6.70 0.73 15.01
C ALA A 101 7.35 1.42 13.81
N LEU A 102 7.11 2.72 13.65
CA LEU A 102 7.69 3.56 12.61
C LEU A 102 9.21 3.67 12.77
N GLY A 103 9.70 3.99 13.97
CA GLY A 103 11.14 4.07 14.25
C GLY A 103 11.86 2.76 13.93
N ARG A 104 11.30 1.60 14.33
CA ARG A 104 11.85 0.30 13.93
C ARG A 104 11.85 0.06 12.43
N HIS A 105 10.80 0.51 11.74
CA HIS A 105 10.70 0.37 10.28
C HIS A 105 11.72 1.25 9.54
N LEU A 106 12.08 2.39 10.12
CA LEU A 106 13.15 3.29 9.63
C LEU A 106 14.55 2.88 10.11
N GLY A 107 14.70 1.78 10.86
CA GLY A 107 16.00 1.34 11.38
C GLY A 107 16.54 2.16 12.55
N LEU A 108 15.72 2.99 13.18
CA LEU A 108 16.10 3.86 14.29
C LEU A 108 16.17 3.09 15.61
N ARG A 109 17.06 3.55 16.50
CA ARG A 109 17.18 2.98 17.84
C ARG A 109 15.94 3.33 18.68
N PRO A 110 15.41 2.40 19.49
CA PRO A 110 14.30 2.70 20.38
C PRO A 110 14.74 3.70 21.47
N ARG A 111 13.91 4.71 21.73
CA ARG A 111 14.09 5.66 22.84
C ARG A 111 13.12 5.35 23.98
N LEU A 112 13.52 5.73 25.19
CA LEU A 112 12.66 5.67 26.37
C LEU A 112 11.58 6.76 26.31
N HIS A 113 11.99 8.00 26.04
CA HIS A 113 11.10 9.14 25.94
C HIS A 113 10.52 9.26 24.53
N MET A 114 9.22 9.51 24.47
CA MET A 114 8.50 9.63 23.20
C MET A 114 8.93 10.86 22.40
N ALA A 115 9.29 11.95 23.08
CA ALA A 115 9.77 13.17 22.43
C ALA A 115 11.06 12.91 21.64
N ASP A 116 12.04 12.24 22.26
CA ASP A 116 13.29 11.85 21.60
C ASP A 116 13.03 10.93 20.40
N GLN A 117 12.10 9.97 20.53
CA GLN A 117 11.74 9.08 19.44
C GLN A 117 11.07 9.82 18.27
N PHE A 118 10.19 10.76 18.57
CA PHE A 118 9.54 11.58 17.58
C PHE A 118 10.56 12.43 16.83
N GLU A 119 11.52 13.01 17.55
CA GLU A 119 12.56 13.85 16.97
C GLU A 119 13.49 13.04 16.04
N ASP A 120 13.95 11.86 16.49
CA ASP A 120 14.76 10.96 15.65
C ASP A 120 14.01 10.58 14.35
N ILE A 121 12.71 10.29 14.44
CA ILE A 121 11.87 9.96 13.27
C ILE A 121 11.75 11.15 12.34
N ARG A 122 11.50 12.35 12.90
CA ARG A 122 11.34 13.59 12.15
C ARG A 122 12.63 13.91 11.39
N GLU A 123 13.78 13.80 12.04
CA GLU A 123 15.09 14.03 11.43
C GLU A 123 15.38 13.01 10.33
N ALA A 124 15.16 11.72 10.59
CA ALA A 124 15.34 10.67 9.59
C ALA A 124 14.50 10.89 8.33
N LEU A 125 13.21 11.26 8.49
CA LEU A 125 12.33 11.56 7.36
C LEU A 125 12.72 12.85 6.63
N ALA A 126 13.21 13.86 7.35
CA ALA A 126 13.64 15.14 6.77
C ALA A 126 14.91 14.97 5.92
N HIS A 127 15.85 14.13 6.33
CA HIS A 127 17.10 13.89 5.61
C HIS A 127 16.98 12.74 4.58
N HIS A 128 15.90 11.97 4.60
CA HIS A 128 15.73 10.79 3.73
C HIS A 128 15.98 11.09 2.24
N GLU A 129 15.45 12.21 1.72
CA GLU A 129 15.63 12.60 0.32
C GLU A 129 17.07 13.03 0.01
N ALA A 130 17.75 13.68 0.95
CA ALA A 130 19.17 14.04 0.80
C ALA A 130 20.08 12.81 0.83
N ASP A 131 19.79 11.85 1.71
CA ASP A 131 20.63 10.67 1.94
C ASP A 131 20.41 9.57 0.90
N HIS A 132 19.17 9.37 0.44
CA HIS A 132 18.78 8.26 -0.41
C HIS A 132 18.32 8.68 -1.82
N GLY A 133 18.20 9.98 -2.08
CA GLY A 133 17.72 10.52 -3.37
C GLY A 133 16.25 10.20 -3.67
N THR A 134 15.49 9.68 -2.71
CA THR A 134 14.10 9.27 -2.88
C THR A 134 13.19 9.94 -1.86
N HIS A 135 11.92 10.14 -2.18
CA HIS A 135 10.94 10.67 -1.24
C HIS A 135 10.30 9.51 -0.43
N PRO A 136 10.30 9.56 0.91
CA PRO A 136 9.68 8.52 1.73
C PRO A 136 8.15 8.66 1.71
N VAL A 137 7.44 7.55 1.45
CA VAL A 137 5.97 7.49 1.44
C VAL A 137 5.50 6.45 2.45
N LEU A 138 4.69 6.87 3.42
CA LEU A 138 4.11 5.99 4.44
C LEU A 138 2.70 5.55 4.01
N ILE A 139 2.44 4.24 3.95
CA ILE A 139 1.15 3.66 3.51
C ILE A 139 0.64 2.61 4.50
#